data_AF-R9A104-F1
#
_entry.id   AF-R9A104-F1
#
_cell.length_a   1.000
_cell.length_b   1.000
_cell.length_c   1.000
_cell.angle_alpha   90.00
_cell.angle_beta   90.00
_cell.angle_gamma   90.00
#
_symmetry.space_group_name_H-M   'P 1'
#
loop_
_entity.id
_entity.type
_entity.pdbx_description
1 polymer ?
#
loop_
_entity_poly.entity_id
_entity_poly.type
_entity_poly.pdbx_seq_one_letter_code
_entity_poly.pdbx_strand_id
1 'polypeptide(L)'
;MRLNIRFFCIYLLCFLYCKPADLCNPADLTSSCGILQLITQKPTLSNSSGFPHCSPCKMFVTATIYNANLGGIIGADNKCSLDANKPSSGNYKALIVDNVNRRACNSVNCTSGGITEQIDWVLAPNTSYVQASSPSTIIFISDANGVYNNNLTNLISVAAAAIWTGIKNNPSWDWQTDTTHTCSSWVDSVSASCGSYGVTSWTDSRSIAITSAFGNGGTLNNLLCVEQ
;
A
#
# COMPACT_ATOMS: atom_id res chain seq x y z
N MET A 1 0.88 50.13 -75.81
CA MET A 1 2.32 50.08 -76.15
C MET A 1 2.89 48.77 -75.61
N ARG A 2 3.31 47.90 -76.53
CA ARG A 2 4.29 46.79 -76.47
C ARG A 2 4.49 45.99 -75.17
N LEU A 3 4.12 44.71 -75.26
CA LEU A 3 4.79 43.46 -74.86
C LEU A 3 6.09 43.58 -74.02
N ASN A 4 6.19 42.79 -72.94
CA ASN A 4 7.16 41.68 -72.92
C ASN A 4 6.92 40.66 -71.80
N ILE A 5 7.05 39.41 -72.23
CA ILE A 5 7.01 38.14 -71.51
C ILE A 5 8.41 37.91 -70.90
N ARG A 6 8.52 37.35 -69.68
CA ARG A 6 9.22 36.07 -69.40
C ARG A 6 9.67 35.88 -67.93
N PHE A 7 9.52 34.61 -67.53
CA PHE A 7 10.26 33.83 -66.52
C PHE A 7 10.14 34.22 -65.03
N PHE A 8 9.38 33.42 -64.28
CA PHE A 8 10.03 32.43 -63.39
C PHE A 8 9.09 31.26 -63.07
N CYS A 9 9.60 30.07 -63.36
CA CYS A 9 8.89 28.81 -63.48
C CYS A 9 9.26 27.88 -62.32
N ILE A 10 9.16 28.33 -61.07
CA ILE A 10 9.63 27.54 -59.90
C ILE A 10 8.69 27.71 -58.70
N TYR A 11 7.42 27.35 -58.82
CA TYR A 11 6.53 27.27 -57.64
C TYR A 11 5.55 26.09 -57.66
N LEU A 12 5.84 25.04 -58.43
CA LEU A 12 4.94 23.89 -58.57
C LEU A 12 5.64 22.53 -58.46
N LEU A 13 6.58 22.37 -57.53
CA LEU A 13 7.26 21.08 -57.29
C LEU A 13 7.43 20.70 -55.80
N CYS A 14 6.89 21.46 -54.86
CA CYS A 14 7.02 21.14 -53.42
C CYS A 14 5.90 20.26 -52.83
N PHE A 15 4.96 19.73 -53.64
CA PHE A 15 3.82 18.95 -53.12
C PHE A 15 3.86 17.44 -53.41
N LEU A 16 4.97 16.88 -53.91
CA LEU A 16 5.04 15.47 -54.31
C LEU A 16 5.90 14.55 -53.42
N TYR A 17 6.30 15.00 -52.22
CA TYR A 17 7.08 14.15 -51.29
C TYR A 17 6.52 14.08 -49.87
N CYS A 18 5.20 14.18 -49.68
CA CYS A 18 4.60 13.65 -48.47
C CYS A 18 4.35 12.15 -48.67
N LYS A 19 5.27 11.30 -48.20
CA LYS A 19 4.91 9.92 -47.89
C LYS A 19 3.78 9.96 -46.85
N PRO A 20 2.77 9.08 -46.94
CA PRO A 20 1.78 8.98 -45.88
C PRO A 20 2.51 8.75 -44.56
N ALA A 21 2.12 9.47 -43.51
CA ALA A 21 2.54 9.12 -42.17
C ALA A 21 1.96 7.73 -41.89
N ASP A 22 2.81 6.70 -41.89
CA ASP A 22 2.42 5.40 -41.37
C ASP A 22 1.97 5.64 -39.94
N LEU A 23 0.66 5.48 -39.71
CA LEU A 23 0.10 5.46 -38.36
C LEU A 23 0.76 4.29 -37.64
N CYS A 24 1.84 4.56 -36.91
CA CYS A 24 2.49 3.54 -36.10
C CYS A 24 1.45 3.00 -35.12
N ASN A 25 1.06 1.74 -35.32
CA ASN A 25 0.32 1.02 -34.31
C ASN A 25 1.34 0.49 -33.28
N PRO A 26 1.37 1.01 -32.05
CA PRO A 26 2.31 0.55 -31.03
C PRO A 26 2.07 -0.91 -30.59
N ALA A 27 0.94 -1.51 -30.97
CA ALA A 27 0.64 -2.93 -30.71
C ALA A 27 1.12 -3.87 -31.83
N ASP A 28 1.66 -3.37 -32.93
CA ASP A 28 2.09 -4.20 -34.06
C ASP A 28 3.55 -4.66 -33.92
N LEU A 29 3.72 -5.93 -33.57
CA LEU A 29 5.01 -6.61 -33.36
C LEU A 29 5.77 -6.90 -34.66
N THR A 30 5.19 -6.63 -35.81
CA THR A 30 5.79 -6.92 -37.12
C THR A 30 6.42 -5.69 -37.78
N SER A 31 6.18 -4.49 -37.23
CA SER A 31 6.70 -3.23 -37.75
C SER A 31 7.95 -2.75 -36.98
N SER A 32 8.89 -2.08 -37.66
CA SER A 32 10.10 -1.51 -37.01
C SER A 32 9.76 -0.50 -35.90
N CYS A 33 8.58 0.13 -35.95
CA CYS A 33 8.10 1.08 -34.94
C CYS A 33 7.73 0.36 -33.63
N GLY A 34 7.02 -0.77 -33.70
CA GLY A 34 6.68 -1.58 -32.52
C GLY A 34 7.90 -2.25 -31.87
N ILE A 35 8.87 -2.70 -32.68
CA ILE A 35 10.12 -3.28 -32.18
C ILE A 35 10.99 -2.23 -31.47
N LEU A 36 11.04 -0.99 -31.96
CA LEU A 36 11.83 0.07 -31.33
C LEU A 36 11.27 0.43 -29.93
N GLN A 37 9.95 0.36 -29.73
CA GLN A 37 9.34 0.55 -28.40
C GLN A 37 9.72 -0.54 -27.40
N LEU A 38 9.82 -1.80 -27.82
CA LEU A 38 10.28 -2.90 -26.94
C LEU A 38 11.72 -2.69 -26.46
N ILE A 39 12.58 -2.11 -27.30
CA ILE A 39 14.00 -1.89 -26.97
C ILE A 39 14.18 -0.60 -26.13
N THR A 40 13.26 0.37 -26.22
CA THR A 40 13.26 1.59 -25.39
C THR A 40 12.47 1.48 -24.09
N GLN A 41 11.85 0.33 -23.78
CA GLN A 41 11.34 0.06 -22.45
C GLN A 41 12.52 -0.03 -21.48
N LYS A 42 12.94 1.13 -20.94
CA LYS A 42 13.41 1.22 -19.55
C LYS A 42 12.48 0.32 -18.76
N PRO A 43 12.96 -0.63 -17.94
CA PRO A 43 12.09 -1.57 -17.24
C PRO A 43 11.06 -0.74 -16.47
N THR A 44 9.87 -0.63 -17.03
CA THR A 44 8.72 -0.09 -16.35
C THR A 44 8.44 -1.15 -15.32
N LEU A 45 8.82 -0.86 -14.07
CA LEU A 45 8.29 -1.50 -12.89
C LEU A 45 6.85 -1.85 -13.21
N SER A 46 6.58 -3.15 -13.24
CA SER A 46 5.27 -3.69 -13.48
C SER A 46 4.28 -2.86 -12.71
N ASN A 47 3.31 -2.28 -13.42
CA ASN A 47 2.08 -1.84 -12.80
C ASN A 47 1.30 -3.13 -12.47
N SER A 48 1.83 -3.90 -11.52
CA SER A 48 1.12 -4.99 -10.88
C SER A 48 0.09 -4.36 -9.97
N SER A 49 -1.16 -4.81 -10.10
CA SER A 49 -2.20 -4.63 -9.09
C SER A 49 -1.58 -4.70 -7.69
N GLY A 50 -1.62 -3.59 -6.97
CA GLY A 50 -0.73 -3.25 -5.85
C GLY A 50 -0.92 -4.09 -4.59
N PHE A 51 -0.48 -5.34 -4.63
CA PHE A 51 -0.31 -6.17 -3.46
C PHE A 51 1.18 -6.19 -3.05
N PRO A 52 1.46 -6.26 -1.73
CA PRO A 52 2.80 -6.57 -1.23
C PRO A 52 3.40 -7.78 -1.97
N HIS A 53 4.61 -7.63 -2.50
CA HIS A 53 5.33 -8.58 -3.35
C HIS A 53 6.37 -9.43 -2.59
N CYS A 54 6.28 -9.51 -1.26
CA CYS A 54 7.17 -10.34 -0.44
C CYS A 54 6.64 -11.77 -0.25
N SER A 55 7.54 -12.75 -0.10
CA SER A 55 7.19 -14.14 0.23
C SER A 55 8.37 -14.88 0.87
N PRO A 56 8.31 -15.19 2.19
CA PRO A 56 7.37 -14.66 3.17
C PRO A 56 7.57 -13.14 3.39
N CYS A 57 6.54 -12.46 3.88
CA CYS A 57 6.62 -11.06 4.29
C CYS A 57 7.02 -10.93 5.75
N LYS A 58 7.96 -10.03 6.05
CA LYS A 58 8.37 -9.77 7.43
C LYS A 58 7.51 -8.70 8.08
N MET A 59 7.23 -8.88 9.37
CA MET A 59 6.61 -7.89 10.23
C MET A 59 7.53 -7.53 11.38
N PHE A 60 7.57 -6.25 11.75
CA PHE A 60 8.27 -5.80 12.95
C PHE A 60 7.49 -4.72 13.68
N VAL A 61 7.73 -4.61 14.97
CA VAL A 61 7.20 -3.54 15.82
C VAL A 61 8.27 -2.46 15.92
N THR A 62 7.90 -1.20 15.70
CA THR A 62 8.86 -0.08 15.80
C THR A 62 9.56 -0.05 17.15
N ALA A 63 10.84 0.31 17.20
CA ALA A 63 11.55 0.58 18.45
C ALA A 63 11.01 1.86 19.11
N THR A 64 10.67 2.85 18.27
CA THR A 64 10.13 4.13 18.74
C THR A 64 8.62 4.02 18.98
N ILE A 65 8.16 4.66 20.06
CA ILE A 65 6.75 4.82 20.40
C ILE A 65 6.27 6.23 19.99
N TYR A 66 5.03 6.32 19.51
CA TYR A 66 4.47 7.53 18.93
C TYR A 66 3.08 7.83 19.50
N ASN A 67 2.79 9.11 19.67
CA ASN A 67 1.42 9.56 19.79
C ASN A 67 0.68 9.39 18.44
N ALA A 68 -0.63 9.56 18.42
CA ALA A 68 -1.44 9.29 17.24
C ALA A 68 -1.39 10.38 16.15
N ASN A 69 -0.69 11.50 16.38
CA ASN A 69 -0.33 12.43 15.31
C ASN A 69 0.89 11.89 14.54
N LEU A 70 0.62 10.93 13.67
CA LEU A 70 1.63 10.24 12.89
C LEU A 70 2.01 11.00 11.62
N GLY A 71 1.30 12.09 11.29
CA GLY A 71 1.38 12.75 9.99
C GLY A 71 0.59 12.03 8.90
N GLY A 72 -0.53 11.38 9.28
CA GLY A 72 -1.33 10.56 8.40
C GLY A 72 -0.67 9.21 8.04
N ILE A 73 -1.29 8.49 7.10
CA ILE A 73 -0.81 7.19 6.60
C ILE A 73 0.64 7.29 6.08
N ILE A 74 0.93 8.31 5.27
CA ILE A 74 2.28 8.52 4.70
C ILE A 74 3.30 8.80 5.81
N GLY A 75 2.94 9.59 6.81
CA GLY A 75 3.80 9.86 7.96
C GLY A 75 4.10 8.60 8.77
N ALA A 76 3.11 7.72 8.96
CA ALA A 76 3.29 6.43 9.62
C ALA A 76 4.20 5.47 8.81
N ASP A 77 4.04 5.41 7.50
CA ASP A 77 4.91 4.61 6.63
C ASP A 77 6.36 5.09 6.65
N ASN A 78 6.58 6.42 6.67
CA ASN A 78 7.91 7.00 6.82
C ASN A 78 8.54 6.62 8.16
N LYS A 79 7.76 6.57 9.25
CA LYS A 79 8.24 6.10 10.56
C LYS A 79 8.69 4.64 10.49
N CYS A 80 7.90 3.77 9.84
CA CYS A 80 8.33 2.38 9.59
C CYS A 80 9.61 2.30 8.75
N SER A 81 9.73 3.14 7.73
CA SER A 81 10.88 3.12 6.82
C SER A 81 12.19 3.61 7.45
N LEU A 82 12.11 4.36 8.55
CA LEU A 82 13.26 4.95 9.26
C LEU A 82 13.52 4.31 10.63
N ASP A 83 12.67 3.40 11.09
CA ASP A 83 12.78 2.84 12.43
C ASP A 83 14.00 1.91 12.59
N ALA A 84 14.63 1.94 13.76
CA ALA A 84 15.82 1.15 14.06
C ALA A 84 15.59 -0.37 14.03
N ASN A 85 14.36 -0.84 14.26
CA ASN A 85 14.01 -2.27 14.15
C ASN A 85 13.73 -2.72 12.71
N LYS A 86 13.73 -1.80 11.74
CA LYS A 86 13.53 -2.14 10.33
C LYS A 86 14.67 -3.04 9.84
N PRO A 87 14.36 -4.18 9.18
CA PRO A 87 15.38 -4.97 8.49
C PRO A 87 16.17 -4.16 7.45
N SER A 88 17.41 -4.61 7.19
CA SER A 88 18.35 -3.95 6.27
C SER A 88 17.87 -3.86 4.82
N SER A 89 16.89 -4.69 4.45
CA SER A 89 16.25 -4.74 3.12
C SER A 89 14.74 -4.69 3.27
N GLY A 90 14.04 -4.46 2.15
CA GLY A 90 12.58 -4.37 2.10
C GLY A 90 12.06 -2.95 2.33
N ASN A 91 10.92 -2.65 1.70
CA ASN A 91 10.13 -1.47 1.96
C ASN A 91 9.05 -1.83 2.98
N TYR A 92 8.68 -0.90 3.86
CA TYR A 92 7.73 -1.18 4.92
C TYR A 92 6.67 -0.10 5.02
N LYS A 93 5.43 -0.53 5.24
CA LYS A 93 4.28 0.32 5.52
C LYS A 93 3.69 -0.02 6.89
N ALA A 94 3.08 0.97 7.53
CA ALA A 94 2.40 0.77 8.80
C ALA A 94 1.04 0.08 8.60
N LEU A 95 0.76 -0.95 9.41
CA LEU A 95 -0.56 -1.58 9.51
C LEU A 95 -1.49 -0.69 10.34
N ILE A 96 -1.95 0.38 9.70
CA ILE A 96 -2.97 1.29 10.21
C ILE A 96 -3.99 1.60 9.10
N VAL A 97 -5.20 2.01 9.45
CA VAL A 97 -6.23 2.41 8.49
C VAL A 97 -6.83 3.76 8.86
N ASP A 98 -7.40 4.45 7.87
CA ASP A 98 -8.12 5.72 8.07
C ASP A 98 -9.41 5.85 7.23
N ASN A 99 -9.75 4.81 6.45
CA ASN A 99 -10.90 4.75 5.53
C ASN A 99 -10.84 5.70 4.32
N VAL A 100 -9.80 6.53 4.21
CA VAL A 100 -9.66 7.53 3.14
C VAL A 100 -8.45 7.22 2.27
N ASN A 101 -7.28 7.14 2.90
CA ASN A 101 -6.00 6.87 2.24
C ASN A 101 -5.61 5.40 2.35
N ARG A 102 -6.04 4.70 3.41
CA ARG A 102 -5.81 3.26 3.59
C ARG A 102 -7.00 2.56 4.24
N ARG A 103 -7.41 1.44 3.66
CA ARG A 103 -8.51 0.58 4.14
C ARG A 103 -8.27 -0.87 3.74
N ALA A 104 -8.54 -1.81 4.65
CA ALA A 104 -8.61 -3.22 4.32
C ALA A 104 -9.99 -3.55 3.71
N CYS A 105 -11.07 -3.44 4.51
CA CYS A 105 -12.41 -3.82 4.07
C CYS A 105 -13.43 -2.71 4.27
N ASN A 106 -14.45 -2.68 3.41
CA ASN A 106 -15.68 -1.88 3.57
C ASN A 106 -16.88 -2.74 4.02
N SER A 107 -16.75 -4.06 3.94
CA SER A 107 -17.63 -5.05 4.56
C SER A 107 -16.86 -5.89 5.59
N VAL A 108 -17.56 -6.60 6.49
CA VAL A 108 -16.90 -7.48 7.47
C VAL A 108 -15.99 -8.45 6.72
N ASN A 109 -14.69 -8.38 7.01
CA ASN A 109 -13.64 -9.25 6.48
C ASN A 109 -13.64 -9.37 4.94
N CYS A 110 -14.03 -8.28 4.27
CA CYS A 110 -14.04 -8.18 2.82
C CYS A 110 -14.93 -9.25 2.17
N THR A 111 -16.00 -9.69 2.84
CA THR A 111 -16.86 -10.78 2.36
C THR A 111 -17.73 -10.41 1.16
N SER A 112 -17.86 -9.13 0.83
CA SER A 112 -18.72 -8.66 -0.27
C SER A 112 -17.97 -8.51 -1.60
N GLY A 113 -16.82 -7.83 -1.59
CA GLY A 113 -15.99 -7.54 -2.77
C GLY A 113 -14.57 -8.10 -2.70
N GLY A 114 -14.19 -8.73 -1.59
CA GLY A 114 -12.84 -9.26 -1.40
C GLY A 114 -11.79 -8.15 -1.52
N ILE A 115 -10.72 -8.45 -2.26
CA ILE A 115 -9.61 -7.52 -2.48
C ILE A 115 -10.01 -6.19 -3.15
N THR A 116 -11.16 -6.11 -3.84
CA THR A 116 -11.58 -4.86 -4.50
C THR A 116 -12.09 -3.81 -3.51
N GLU A 117 -12.28 -4.18 -2.23
CA GLU A 117 -12.66 -3.24 -1.17
C GLU A 117 -11.48 -2.41 -0.65
N GLN A 118 -10.27 -2.88 -0.91
CA GLN A 118 -9.02 -2.36 -0.36
C GLN A 118 -8.62 -1.01 -0.98
N ILE A 119 -8.01 -0.17 -0.15
CA ILE A 119 -7.30 1.05 -0.57
C ILE A 119 -5.92 0.98 0.06
N ASP A 120 -4.87 0.96 -0.77
CA ASP A 120 -3.45 0.95 -0.34
C ASP A 120 -3.18 -0.04 0.81
N TRP A 121 -3.76 -1.23 0.72
CA TRP A 121 -3.73 -2.20 1.81
C TRP A 121 -2.37 -2.89 1.92
N VAL A 122 -1.97 -3.20 3.15
CA VAL A 122 -0.60 -3.63 3.47
C VAL A 122 -0.45 -5.14 3.62
N LEU A 123 -1.53 -5.91 3.62
CA LEU A 123 -1.49 -7.37 3.63
C LEU A 123 -1.91 -7.94 2.27
N ALA A 124 -1.02 -8.71 1.65
CA ALA A 124 -1.28 -9.42 0.40
C ALA A 124 -2.12 -10.68 0.65
N PRO A 125 -2.96 -11.10 -0.30
CA PRO A 125 -3.66 -12.38 -0.24
C PRO A 125 -2.74 -13.60 -0.14
N ASN A 126 -3.17 -14.65 0.56
CA ASN A 126 -2.50 -15.96 0.62
C ASN A 126 -1.00 -15.89 0.96
N THR A 127 -0.61 -14.95 1.81
CA THR A 127 0.80 -14.63 2.06
C THR A 127 1.17 -14.95 3.49
N SER A 128 2.33 -15.58 3.68
CA SER A 128 2.87 -15.88 5.00
C SER A 128 3.54 -14.65 5.59
N TYR A 129 3.15 -14.30 6.82
CA TYR A 129 3.71 -13.22 7.61
C TYR A 129 4.55 -13.78 8.76
N VAL A 130 5.81 -13.38 8.82
CA VAL A 130 6.80 -13.87 9.79
C VAL A 130 7.35 -12.75 10.66
N GLN A 131 7.87 -13.08 11.84
CA GLN A 131 8.58 -12.12 12.68
C GLN A 131 9.90 -11.70 12.01
N ALA A 132 10.16 -10.40 11.87
CA ALA A 132 11.41 -9.92 11.28
C ALA A 132 12.65 -10.34 12.10
N SER A 133 12.52 -10.41 13.43
CA SER A 133 13.60 -10.83 14.34
C SER A 133 13.85 -12.35 14.33
N SER A 134 12.86 -13.13 13.90
CA SER A 134 12.93 -14.59 13.79
C SER A 134 12.16 -15.05 12.54
N PRO A 135 12.73 -14.92 11.33
CA PRO A 135 12.00 -15.13 10.08
C PRO A 135 11.48 -16.56 9.85
N SER A 136 11.91 -17.54 10.66
CA SER A 136 11.34 -18.89 10.68
C SER A 136 10.04 -19.00 11.47
N THR A 137 9.67 -17.96 12.23
CA THR A 137 8.47 -17.93 13.07
C THR A 137 7.31 -17.30 12.31
N ILE A 138 6.41 -18.15 11.82
CA ILE A 138 5.18 -17.72 11.14
C ILE A 138 4.18 -17.19 12.17
N ILE A 139 3.76 -15.95 11.99
CA ILE A 139 2.71 -15.31 12.80
C ILE A 139 1.35 -15.79 12.31
N PHE A 140 1.07 -15.61 11.01
CA PHE A 140 -0.14 -16.09 10.34
C PHE A 140 0.08 -16.19 8.81
N ILE A 141 -0.93 -16.73 8.13
CA ILE A 141 -1.05 -16.71 6.67
C ILE A 141 -2.37 -16.00 6.35
N SER A 142 -2.33 -14.92 5.59
CA SER A 142 -3.54 -14.19 5.18
C SER A 142 -4.41 -15.06 4.28
N ASP A 143 -5.72 -14.79 4.26
CA ASP A 143 -6.67 -15.46 3.38
C ASP A 143 -6.66 -14.87 1.96
N ALA A 144 -7.56 -15.34 1.10
CA ALA A 144 -7.71 -14.88 -0.28
C ALA A 144 -8.13 -13.40 -0.39
N ASN A 145 -8.62 -12.80 0.71
CA ASN A 145 -8.98 -11.39 0.78
C ASN A 145 -7.85 -10.53 1.36
N GLY A 146 -6.67 -11.10 1.64
CA GLY A 146 -5.56 -10.36 2.24
C GLY A 146 -5.85 -9.92 3.68
N VAL A 147 -6.69 -10.67 4.42
CA VAL A 147 -6.94 -10.43 5.84
C VAL A 147 -6.76 -11.74 6.63
N TYR A 148 -7.00 -11.73 7.94
CA TYR A 148 -6.87 -12.94 8.76
C TYR A 148 -7.90 -13.00 9.87
N ASN A 149 -8.66 -14.10 9.94
CA ASN A 149 -9.86 -14.20 10.79
C ASN A 149 -9.82 -15.39 11.76
N ASN A 150 -8.62 -15.83 12.16
CA ASN A 150 -8.38 -16.96 13.06
C ASN A 150 -7.37 -16.59 14.15
N ASN A 151 -7.07 -17.50 15.08
CA ASN A 151 -5.99 -17.28 16.05
C ASN A 151 -4.62 -17.38 15.37
N LEU A 152 -3.76 -16.39 15.61
CA LEU A 152 -2.37 -16.36 15.17
C LEU A 152 -1.65 -17.66 15.59
N THR A 153 -0.79 -18.16 14.70
CA THR A 153 0.05 -19.33 14.98
C THR A 153 1.13 -18.99 16.01
N ASN A 154 1.65 -17.77 15.97
CA ASN A 154 2.60 -17.23 16.95
C ASN A 154 2.29 -15.76 17.25
N LEU A 155 2.88 -15.24 18.33
CA LEU A 155 2.81 -13.82 18.68
C LEU A 155 3.41 -12.94 17.57
N ILE A 156 2.93 -11.71 17.45
CA ILE A 156 3.57 -10.71 16.56
C ILE A 156 4.94 -10.32 17.14
N SER A 157 5.00 -10.13 18.46
CA SER A 157 6.24 -9.86 19.20
C SER A 157 6.14 -10.42 20.61
N VAL A 158 7.23 -11.04 21.08
CA VAL A 158 7.33 -11.53 22.47
C VAL A 158 7.37 -10.39 23.49
N ALA A 159 7.95 -9.25 23.12
CA ALA A 159 7.84 -8.03 23.90
C ALA A 159 6.45 -7.44 23.64
N ALA A 160 5.62 -7.40 24.68
CA ALA A 160 4.27 -6.84 24.60
C ALA A 160 4.35 -5.35 24.27
N ALA A 161 3.75 -4.98 23.14
CA ALA A 161 3.67 -3.61 22.68
C ALA A 161 2.23 -3.31 22.27
N ALA A 162 1.70 -2.16 22.71
CA ALA A 162 0.48 -1.63 22.14
C ALA A 162 0.78 -1.03 20.76
N ILE A 163 -0.09 -1.27 19.79
CA ILE A 163 0.08 -0.79 18.41
C ILE A 163 -1.16 -0.04 17.95
N TRP A 164 -0.96 1.16 17.39
CA TRP A 164 -2.04 1.85 16.69
C TRP A 164 -2.46 1.05 15.46
N THR A 165 -3.78 0.96 15.20
CA THR A 165 -4.31 0.29 13.99
C THR A 165 -5.51 1.01 13.37
N GLY A 166 -6.43 1.54 14.17
CA GLY A 166 -7.69 2.11 13.66
C GLY A 166 -8.65 1.07 13.08
N ILE A 167 -8.35 -0.22 13.29
CA ILE A 167 -9.14 -1.35 12.81
C ILE A 167 -10.21 -1.68 13.86
N LYS A 168 -11.39 -2.10 13.40
CA LYS A 168 -12.48 -2.51 14.27
C LYS A 168 -12.23 -3.90 14.86
N ASN A 169 -12.88 -4.21 15.97
CA ASN A 169 -12.90 -5.57 16.50
C ASN A 169 -14.24 -5.89 17.17
N ASN A 170 -15.29 -6.14 16.38
CA ASN A 170 -16.63 -6.38 16.89
C ASN A 170 -17.44 -7.34 16.00
N PRO A 171 -17.78 -8.57 16.47
CA PRO A 171 -17.49 -9.12 17.80
C PRO A 171 -16.04 -9.62 17.96
N SER A 172 -15.39 -10.06 16.89
CA SER A 172 -13.97 -10.37 16.80
C SER A 172 -13.52 -10.32 15.32
N TRP A 173 -12.22 -10.12 15.07
CA TRP A 173 -11.61 -10.06 13.72
C TRP A 173 -12.49 -9.34 12.71
N ASP A 174 -12.55 -8.00 12.79
CA ASP A 174 -13.33 -7.16 11.89
C ASP A 174 -12.40 -6.17 11.17
N TRP A 175 -11.91 -6.54 9.99
CA TRP A 175 -10.94 -5.73 9.23
C TRP A 175 -11.54 -4.47 8.58
N GLN A 176 -12.73 -4.05 8.99
CA GLN A 176 -13.23 -2.72 8.66
C GLN A 176 -12.47 -1.64 9.44
N THR A 177 -12.46 -0.43 8.88
CA THR A 177 -11.97 0.74 9.63
C THR A 177 -12.97 1.12 10.72
N ASP A 178 -12.48 1.36 11.94
CA ASP A 178 -13.27 2.03 12.96
C ASP A 178 -13.26 3.53 12.69
N THR A 179 -14.19 4.02 11.87
CA THR A 179 -14.19 5.40 11.34
C THR A 179 -14.26 6.48 12.42
N THR A 180 -14.63 6.14 13.65
CA THR A 180 -14.63 7.06 14.79
C THR A 180 -13.33 7.04 15.60
N HIS A 181 -12.45 6.07 15.35
CA HIS A 181 -11.25 5.81 16.14
C HIS A 181 -9.98 5.66 15.27
N THR A 182 -9.77 6.62 14.36
CA THR A 182 -8.56 6.76 13.53
C THR A 182 -7.76 8.02 13.86
N CYS A 183 -8.05 8.69 14.98
CA CYS A 183 -7.40 9.93 15.40
C CYS A 183 -7.41 11.02 14.33
N SER A 184 -8.58 11.25 13.74
CA SER A 184 -8.75 12.20 12.62
C SER A 184 -7.81 11.90 11.45
N SER A 185 -7.73 10.63 11.04
CA SER A 185 -6.74 10.15 10.06
C SER A 185 -5.29 10.36 10.51
N TRP A 186 -5.03 10.06 11.78
CA TRP A 186 -3.70 10.05 12.39
C TRP A 186 -2.98 11.40 12.39
N VAL A 187 -3.73 12.46 12.69
CA VAL A 187 -3.21 13.83 12.88
C VAL A 187 -3.60 14.42 14.24
N ASP A 188 -4.35 13.69 15.06
CA ASP A 188 -4.78 14.09 16.39
C ASP A 188 -3.95 13.39 17.47
N SER A 189 -3.35 14.17 18.37
CA SER A 189 -2.59 13.67 19.53
C SER A 189 -3.18 14.10 20.88
N VAL A 190 -4.45 14.49 20.93
CA VAL A 190 -5.06 15.14 22.11
C VAL A 190 -6.34 14.44 22.54
N SER A 191 -7.20 14.03 21.61
CA SER A 191 -8.52 13.48 21.93
C SER A 191 -8.46 12.25 22.84
N ALA A 192 -9.38 12.16 23.81
CA ALA A 192 -9.34 11.15 24.87
C ALA A 192 -9.69 9.73 24.40
N SER A 193 -10.58 9.60 23.41
CA SER A 193 -10.97 8.34 22.77
C SER A 193 -10.78 8.53 21.28
N CYS A 194 -9.57 8.26 20.81
CA CYS A 194 -9.07 8.77 19.54
C CYS A 194 -8.76 7.63 18.56
N GLY A 195 -8.09 6.58 19.03
CA GLY A 195 -7.53 5.54 18.16
C GLY A 195 -7.83 4.14 18.64
N SER A 196 -8.22 3.24 17.74
CA SER A 196 -8.23 1.80 18.02
C SER A 196 -6.81 1.25 17.98
N TYR A 197 -6.51 0.31 18.89
CA TYR A 197 -5.19 -0.26 19.06
C TYR A 197 -5.24 -1.74 19.45
N GLY A 198 -4.17 -2.48 19.16
CA GLY A 198 -3.96 -3.88 19.54
C GLY A 198 -2.77 -4.06 20.46
N VAL A 199 -2.52 -5.30 20.91
CA VAL A 199 -1.36 -5.65 21.75
C VAL A 199 -0.66 -6.90 21.21
N THR A 200 0.60 -6.77 20.82
CA THR A 200 1.35 -7.76 20.02
C THR A 200 1.64 -9.10 20.72
N SER A 201 1.44 -9.18 22.03
CA SER A 201 1.62 -10.38 22.86
C SER A 201 0.37 -11.26 22.97
N TRP A 202 -0.69 -10.96 22.23
CA TRP A 202 -1.89 -11.80 22.13
C TRP A 202 -1.87 -12.61 20.84
N THR A 203 -2.59 -13.73 20.79
CA THR A 203 -2.72 -14.58 19.60
C THR A 203 -4.12 -14.53 18.97
N ASP A 204 -5.06 -13.81 19.56
CA ASP A 204 -6.39 -13.59 18.95
C ASP A 204 -6.50 -12.18 18.36
N SER A 205 -7.71 -11.78 17.99
CA SER A 205 -8.00 -10.47 17.38
C SER A 205 -7.46 -9.27 18.15
N ARG A 206 -7.27 -9.39 19.48
CA ARG A 206 -6.69 -8.34 20.33
C ARG A 206 -5.24 -8.01 19.98
N SER A 207 -4.57 -8.87 19.22
CA SER A 207 -3.26 -8.60 18.65
C SER A 207 -3.24 -7.41 17.69
N ILE A 208 -4.37 -7.14 17.01
CA ILE A 208 -4.54 -6.05 16.04
C ILE A 208 -5.47 -4.96 16.58
N ALA A 209 -6.56 -5.31 17.25
CA ALA A 209 -7.49 -4.33 17.80
C ALA A 209 -8.25 -4.90 19.01
N ILE A 210 -8.46 -4.14 20.08
CA ILE A 210 -9.22 -4.57 21.25
C ILE A 210 -10.68 -4.09 21.14
N THR A 211 -11.65 -4.98 21.36
CA THR A 211 -13.08 -4.63 21.36
C THR A 211 -13.39 -3.56 22.40
N SER A 212 -13.99 -2.45 21.95
CA SER A 212 -14.46 -1.35 22.81
C SER A 212 -13.36 -0.72 23.69
N ALA A 213 -12.10 -0.75 23.24
CA ALA A 213 -11.00 -0.08 23.91
C ALA A 213 -10.29 0.87 22.93
N PHE A 214 -10.18 2.13 23.33
CA PHE A 214 -9.66 3.21 22.51
C PHE A 214 -8.60 3.98 23.27
N GLY A 215 -7.51 4.32 22.60
CA GLY A 215 -6.43 5.08 23.18
C GLY A 215 -6.68 6.59 23.10
N ASN A 216 -6.16 7.31 24.10
CA ASN A 216 -5.98 8.76 24.01
C ASN A 216 -4.94 9.08 22.93
N GLY A 217 -5.15 10.11 22.13
CA GLY A 217 -4.26 10.47 21.03
C GLY A 217 -2.83 10.79 21.49
N GLY A 218 -2.65 11.25 22.74
CA GLY A 218 -1.36 11.53 23.36
C GLY A 218 -0.65 10.30 23.92
N THR A 219 -1.32 9.15 24.02
CA THR A 219 -0.69 7.89 24.44
C THR A 219 0.36 7.47 23.44
N LEU A 220 1.53 7.04 23.93
CA LEU A 220 2.62 6.57 23.09
C LEU A 220 2.46 5.06 22.84
N ASN A 221 2.14 4.69 21.60
CA ASN A 221 2.07 3.30 21.14
C ASN A 221 3.05 3.07 19.99
N ASN A 222 3.41 1.83 19.74
CA ASN A 222 4.24 1.44 18.62
C ASN A 222 3.43 1.43 17.31
N LEU A 223 4.13 1.24 16.19
CA LEU A 223 3.53 0.87 14.92
C LEU A 223 3.92 -0.57 14.59
N LEU A 224 2.98 -1.31 14.00
CA LEU A 224 3.27 -2.59 13.36
C LEU A 224 3.59 -2.33 11.90
N CYS A 225 4.81 -2.64 11.49
CA CYS A 225 5.31 -2.38 10.15
C CYS A 225 5.36 -3.69 9.35
N VAL A 226 4.90 -3.63 8.11
CA VAL A 226 4.73 -4.79 7.22
C VAL A 226 5.54 -4.58 5.96
N GLU A 227 6.34 -5.58 5.59
CA GLU A 227 7.09 -5.60 4.33
C GLU A 227 6.16 -5.52 3.12
N GLN A 228 6.61 -4.81 2.09
CA GLN A 228 5.90 -4.58 0.83
C GLN A 228 6.62 -5.22 -0.35
#